data_AF-A0AAW2TPT8-F1
#
_entry.id   AF-A0AAW2TPT8-F1
#
_cell.length_a   1.000
_cell.length_b   1.000
_cell.length_c   1.000
_cell.angle_alpha   90.00
_cell.angle_beta   90.00
_cell.angle_gamma   90.00
#
_symmetry.space_group_name_H-M   'P 1'
#
loop_
_entity.id
_entity.type
_entity.pdbx_description
1 polymer ?
#
loop_
_entity_poly.entity_id
_entity_poly.type
_entity_poly.pdbx_seq_one_letter_code
_entity_poly.pdbx_strand_id
1 'polypeptide(L)'
;MMEKPTRVEAVSAFIWHHFIKAGRSKNKLNGEERVFAATHAVDIRPRARPPLPHQFFGNACARAMAMTTTTEIEPDYYELAIKLRDGIKKTDADYVTRLEDGDSFLKYYAENEENDPAFKDGRKILETCGFTSWYRLPAYEVDYGWGKPVWVSIIGVPHKI
;
A
#
# COMPACT_ATOMS: atom_id res chain seq x y z
N MET A 1 2.34 21.04 13.91
CA MET A 1 3.59 20.24 13.96
C MET A 1 3.38 19.02 13.09
N MET A 2 4.29 18.73 12.17
CA MET A 2 4.14 17.58 11.27
C MET A 2 4.51 16.30 11.99
N GLU A 3 3.60 15.33 11.97
CA GLU A 3 3.71 14.10 12.75
C GLU A 3 4.75 13.15 12.14
N LYS A 4 5.62 12.55 12.96
CA LYS A 4 6.68 11.66 12.48
C LYS A 4 6.10 10.42 11.78
N PRO A 5 6.71 9.92 10.69
CA PRO A 5 6.32 8.67 10.04
C PRO A 5 6.31 7.50 11.02
N THR A 6 5.33 6.61 10.89
CA THR A 6 5.36 5.30 11.54
C THR A 6 6.49 4.46 10.96
N ARG A 7 6.91 3.41 11.68
CA ARG A 7 7.92 2.47 11.17
C ARG A 7 7.55 1.89 9.80
N VAL A 8 6.27 1.57 9.59
CA VAL A 8 5.77 1.03 8.32
C VAL A 8 5.88 2.09 7.22
N GLU A 9 5.42 3.31 7.48
CA GLU A 9 5.52 4.42 6.51
C GLU A 9 6.99 4.71 6.13
N ALA A 10 7.89 4.77 7.12
CA ALA A 10 9.31 5.06 6.89
C ALA A 10 10.02 3.98 6.07
N VAL A 11 9.84 2.70 6.44
CA VAL A 11 10.48 1.58 5.73
C VAL A 11 9.90 1.42 4.33
N SER A 12 8.58 1.53 4.17
CA SER A 12 7.95 1.48 2.85
C SER A 12 8.41 2.62 1.95
N ALA A 13 8.51 3.85 2.47
CA ALA A 13 9.01 4.99 1.70
C ALA A 13 10.46 4.78 1.26
N PHE A 14 11.31 4.23 2.13
CA PHE A 14 12.69 3.89 1.78
C PHE A 14 12.77 2.86 0.63
N ILE A 15 11.99 1.78 0.70
CA ILE A 15 11.96 0.75 -0.34
C ILE A 15 11.39 1.33 -1.64
N TRP A 16 10.28 2.08 -1.55
CA TRP A 16 9.62 2.68 -2.71
C TRP A 16 10.52 3.70 -3.43
N HIS A 17 11.28 4.51 -2.68
CA HIS A 17 12.28 5.43 -3.24
C HIS A 17 13.30 4.67 -4.12
N HIS A 18 13.86 3.58 -3.61
CA HIS A 18 14.84 2.78 -4.36
C HIS A 18 14.21 2.06 -5.56
N PHE A 19 12.95 1.63 -5.42
CA PHE A 19 12.17 1.08 -6.52
C PHE A 19 11.98 2.11 -7.65
N ILE A 20 11.56 3.33 -7.32
CA ILE A 20 11.42 4.47 -8.25
C ILE A 20 12.76 4.76 -8.93
N LYS A 21 13.85 4.83 -8.16
CA LYS A 21 15.19 5.11 -8.69
C LYS A 21 15.65 4.05 -9.69
N ALA A 22 15.42 2.77 -9.39
CA ALA A 22 15.73 1.67 -10.29
C ALA A 22 14.90 1.74 -11.59
N GLY A 23 13.60 2.01 -11.49
CA GLY A 23 12.71 2.18 -12.66
C GLY A 23 13.06 3.40 -13.51
N ARG A 24 13.39 4.55 -12.88
CA ARG A 24 13.87 5.76 -13.58
C ARG A 24 15.18 5.51 -14.32
N SER A 25 16.09 4.72 -13.74
CA SER A 25 17.34 4.35 -14.42
C SER A 25 17.10 3.51 -15.67
N LYS A 26 16.11 2.61 -15.67
CA LYS A 26 15.70 1.87 -16.86
C LYS A 26 15.09 2.80 -17.91
N ASN A 27 14.27 3.75 -17.48
CA ASN A 27 13.55 4.67 -18.35
C ASN A 27 14.44 5.58 -19.22
N LYS A 28 15.61 5.98 -18.69
CA LYS A 28 16.59 6.78 -19.47
C LYS A 28 17.01 6.12 -20.80
N LEU A 29 16.74 4.82 -20.97
CA LEU A 29 17.10 4.04 -22.16
C LEU A 29 16.02 4.03 -23.25
N ASN A 30 14.75 4.27 -22.90
CA ASN A 30 13.58 4.06 -23.77
C ASN A 30 12.60 5.24 -23.83
N GLY A 31 12.71 6.23 -22.93
CA GLY A 31 11.97 7.51 -23.04
C GLY A 31 10.47 7.45 -22.76
N GLU A 32 10.00 6.39 -22.08
CA GLU A 32 8.59 6.14 -21.80
C GLU A 32 8.16 6.82 -20.51
N GLU A 33 7.03 7.52 -20.46
CA GLU A 33 6.56 8.06 -19.17
C GLU A 33 6.13 6.91 -18.23
N ARG A 34 6.59 6.93 -16.97
CA ARG A 34 6.24 5.88 -15.99
C ARG A 34 5.51 6.47 -14.79
N VAL A 35 4.54 5.70 -14.29
CA VAL A 35 3.87 5.92 -13.03
C VAL A 35 4.36 4.88 -12.04
N PHE A 36 4.86 5.32 -10.90
CA PHE A 36 5.23 4.45 -9.80
C PHE A 36 4.15 4.49 -8.75
N ALA A 37 3.53 3.34 -8.49
CA ALA A 37 2.51 3.18 -7.45
C ALA A 37 3.07 2.37 -6.28
N ALA A 38 2.90 2.86 -5.06
CA ALA A 38 3.03 2.04 -3.87
C ALA A 38 1.65 1.64 -3.37
N THR A 39 1.46 0.35 -3.10
CA THR A 39 0.20 -0.18 -2.59
C THR A 39 0.38 -0.83 -1.23
N HIS A 40 -0.57 -0.64 -0.34
CA HIS A 40 -0.58 -1.22 0.99
C HIS A 40 -1.88 -2.01 1.22
N ALA A 41 -1.75 -3.25 1.69
CA ALA A 41 -2.89 -3.95 2.29
C ALA A 41 -3.14 -3.38 3.70
N VAL A 42 -4.30 -2.77 3.90
CA VAL A 42 -4.70 -2.10 5.15
C VAL A 42 -5.79 -2.90 5.85
N ASP A 43 -5.59 -3.18 7.14
CA ASP A 43 -6.62 -3.80 7.98
C ASP A 43 -7.80 -2.83 8.17
N ILE A 44 -8.98 -3.24 7.68
CA ILE A 44 -10.22 -2.44 7.77
C ILE A 44 -11.08 -2.79 8.99
N ARG A 45 -10.75 -3.84 9.74
CA ARG A 45 -11.48 -4.22 10.96
C ARG A 45 -11.64 -3.07 11.95
N PRO A 46 -10.58 -2.34 12.35
CA PRO A 46 -10.71 -1.22 13.28
C PRO A 46 -11.36 0.02 12.64
N ARG A 47 -11.59 0.00 11.32
CA ARG A 47 -12.07 1.16 10.55
C ARG A 47 -13.56 1.07 10.22
N ALA A 48 -14.17 -0.10 10.30
CA ALA A 48 -15.60 -0.28 10.12
C ALA A 48 -16.44 0.48 11.17
N ARG A 49 -17.73 0.71 10.88
CA ARG A 49 -18.69 1.34 11.80
C ARG A 49 -19.92 0.45 12.00
N PRO A 50 -20.02 -0.27 13.13
CA PRO A 50 -19.04 -0.37 14.22
C PRO A 50 -17.77 -1.14 13.82
N PRO A 51 -16.65 -0.99 14.55
CA PRO A 51 -15.44 -1.77 14.28
C PRO A 51 -15.73 -3.28 14.30
N LEU A 52 -15.14 -4.01 13.37
CA LEU A 52 -15.29 -5.47 13.33
C LEU A 52 -14.58 -6.09 14.56
N PRO A 53 -15.11 -7.20 15.10
CA PRO A 53 -14.45 -7.91 16.19
C PRO A 53 -13.03 -8.34 15.80
N HIS A 54 -12.13 -8.37 16.78
CA HIS A 54 -10.77 -8.88 16.56
C HIS A 54 -10.78 -10.35 16.09
N GLN A 55 -11.78 -11.12 16.53
CA GLN A 55 -11.99 -12.52 16.15
C GLN A 55 -12.73 -12.69 14.82
N PHE A 56 -12.97 -11.60 14.06
CA PHE A 56 -13.59 -11.68 12.75
C PHE A 56 -12.78 -12.63 11.84
N PHE A 57 -13.43 -13.73 11.43
CA PHE A 57 -12.84 -14.73 10.56
C PHE A 57 -13.04 -14.35 9.09
N GLY A 58 -11.96 -14.37 8.32
CA GLY A 58 -11.96 -14.03 6.89
C GLY A 58 -11.12 -12.81 6.54
N ASN A 59 -11.10 -12.46 5.26
CA ASN A 59 -10.37 -11.30 4.74
C ASN A 59 -11.14 -10.01 5.04
N ALA A 60 -10.51 -9.14 5.81
CA ALA A 60 -10.98 -7.77 6.03
C ALA A 60 -9.78 -6.84 5.82
N CYS A 61 -9.46 -6.61 4.55
CA CYS A 61 -8.43 -5.67 4.13
C CYS A 61 -8.88 -4.87 2.90
N ALA A 62 -8.37 -3.65 2.78
CA ALA A 62 -8.54 -2.82 1.59
C ALA A 62 -7.17 -2.40 1.04
N ARG A 63 -7.13 -2.06 -0.25
CA ARG A 63 -5.92 -1.57 -0.91
C ARG A 63 -5.85 -0.06 -0.73
N ALA A 64 -4.82 0.43 -0.03
CA ALA A 64 -4.41 1.82 -0.09
C ALA A 64 -3.37 2.02 -1.18
N MET A 65 -3.33 3.21 -1.78
CA MET A 65 -2.41 3.52 -2.87
C MET A 65 -1.85 4.95 -2.77
N ALA A 66 -0.57 5.09 -3.14
CA ALA A 66 0.10 6.36 -3.36
C ALA A 66 0.85 6.31 -4.71
N MET A 67 0.93 7.43 -5.42
CA MET A 67 1.54 7.49 -6.75
C MET A 67 2.52 8.67 -6.92
N THR A 68 3.49 8.48 -7.81
CA THR A 68 4.41 9.50 -8.33
C THR A 68 4.75 9.17 -9.78
N THR A 69 5.15 10.16 -10.57
CA THR A 69 5.49 9.99 -11.99
C THR A 69 6.97 10.23 -12.23
N THR A 70 7.45 9.89 -13.43
CA THR A 70 8.81 10.26 -13.89
C THR A 70 8.97 11.75 -14.18
N THR A 71 7.87 12.48 -14.36
CA THR A 71 7.86 13.93 -14.62
C THR A 71 8.01 14.76 -13.35
N GLU A 72 7.66 14.21 -12.18
CA GLU A 72 7.95 14.83 -10.89
C GLU A 72 9.47 14.81 -10.59
N ILE A 73 9.96 15.82 -9.87
CA ILE A 73 11.30 15.79 -9.26
C ILE A 73 11.40 14.51 -8.41
N GLU A 74 12.59 13.88 -8.38
CA GLU A 74 12.80 12.68 -7.56
C GLU A 74 12.43 12.99 -6.10
N PRO A 75 11.35 12.38 -5.57
CA PRO A 75 10.81 12.77 -4.28
C PRO A 75 11.72 12.27 -3.16
N ASP A 76 11.84 13.06 -2.11
CA ASP A 76 12.60 12.64 -0.94
C ASP A 76 11.83 11.54 -0.15
N TYR A 77 12.54 10.87 0.77
CA TYR A 77 11.93 9.80 1.58
C TYR A 77 10.74 10.27 2.41
N TYR A 78 10.75 11.52 2.84
CA TYR A 78 9.76 12.07 3.74
C TYR A 78 8.48 12.46 2.99
N GLU A 79 8.61 13.05 1.80
CA GLU A 79 7.52 13.28 0.85
C GLU A 79 6.83 11.97 0.48
N LEU A 80 7.60 10.92 0.18
CA LEU A 80 7.03 9.60 -0.10
C LEU A 80 6.29 9.02 1.12
N ALA A 81 6.83 9.20 2.33
CA ALA A 81 6.15 8.77 3.55
C ALA A 81 4.83 9.53 3.79
N ILE A 82 4.77 10.82 3.46
CA ILE A 82 3.54 11.63 3.52
C ILE A 82 2.54 11.12 2.48
N LYS A 83 2.95 10.91 1.23
CA LYS A 83 2.09 10.35 0.17
C LYS A 83 1.52 8.99 0.58
N LEU A 84 2.34 8.11 1.16
CA LEU A 84 1.89 6.81 1.68
C LEU A 84 0.87 6.98 2.81
N ARG A 85 1.14 7.86 3.76
CA ARG A 85 0.22 8.16 4.86
C ARG A 85 -1.13 8.64 4.35
N ASP A 86 -1.14 9.58 3.41
CA ASP A 86 -2.37 10.13 2.86
C ASP A 86 -3.15 9.05 2.10
N GLY A 87 -2.47 8.22 1.31
CA GLY A 87 -3.06 7.04 0.68
C GLY A 87 -3.68 6.06 1.67
N ILE A 88 -3.00 5.77 2.78
CA ILE A 88 -3.49 4.88 3.85
C ILE A 88 -4.65 5.52 4.63
N LYS A 89 -4.65 6.84 4.81
CA LYS A 89 -5.71 7.56 5.52
C LYS A 89 -7.02 7.60 4.72
N LYS A 90 -6.96 7.58 3.39
CA LYS A 90 -8.15 7.49 2.52
C LYS A 90 -8.99 6.24 2.76
N THR A 91 -8.39 5.15 3.25
CA THR A 91 -9.11 3.94 3.66
C THR A 91 -9.78 4.15 5.03
N ASP A 92 -10.57 5.21 5.20
CA ASP A 92 -11.23 5.54 6.45
C ASP A 92 -12.55 4.77 6.63
N ALA A 93 -13.32 5.14 7.66
CA ALA A 93 -14.60 4.51 7.93
C ALA A 93 -15.63 4.71 6.80
N ASP A 94 -15.63 5.87 6.15
CA ASP A 94 -16.57 6.15 5.07
C ASP A 94 -16.19 5.32 3.83
N TYR A 95 -14.89 5.10 3.60
CA TYR A 95 -14.42 4.13 2.59
C TYR A 95 -14.92 2.72 2.90
N VAL A 96 -14.86 2.27 4.16
CA VAL A 96 -15.36 0.95 4.54
C VAL A 96 -16.87 0.85 4.36
N THR A 97 -17.64 1.87 4.76
CA THR A 97 -19.09 1.90 4.52
C THR A 97 -19.43 1.86 3.03
N ARG A 98 -18.67 2.56 2.18
CA ARG A 98 -18.82 2.42 0.72
C ARG A 98 -18.48 1.00 0.27
N LEU A 99 -17.42 0.39 0.78
CA LEU A 99 -17.01 -0.96 0.43
C LEU A 99 -18.09 -2.01 0.78
N GLU A 100 -18.84 -1.79 1.85
CA GLU A 100 -19.98 -2.64 2.25
C GLU A 100 -21.14 -2.53 1.25
N ASP A 101 -21.39 -1.33 0.71
CA ASP A 101 -22.34 -1.09 -0.38
C ASP A 101 -21.63 -1.19 -1.73
N GLY A 102 -21.45 -2.42 -2.22
CA GLY A 102 -20.63 -2.72 -3.41
C GLY A 102 -20.89 -1.81 -4.62
N ASP A 103 -22.13 -1.37 -4.86
CA ASP A 103 -22.48 -0.44 -5.93
C ASP A 103 -21.91 0.96 -5.70
N SER A 104 -22.05 1.51 -4.48
CA SER A 104 -21.39 2.76 -4.07
C SER A 104 -19.88 2.68 -4.22
N PHE A 105 -19.28 1.54 -3.83
CA PHE A 105 -17.86 1.32 -3.98
C PHE A 105 -17.43 1.31 -5.45
N LEU A 106 -18.11 0.54 -6.31
CA LEU A 106 -17.78 0.45 -7.73
C LEU A 106 -17.90 1.81 -8.42
N LYS A 107 -18.95 2.59 -8.09
CA LYS A 107 -19.08 3.96 -8.60
C LYS A 107 -17.95 4.86 -8.12
N TYR A 108 -17.64 4.84 -6.83
CA TYR A 108 -16.53 5.61 -6.27
C TYR A 108 -15.19 5.23 -6.93
N TYR A 109 -14.93 3.93 -7.06
CA TYR A 109 -13.71 3.38 -7.66
C TYR A 109 -13.60 3.80 -9.12
N ALA A 110 -14.67 3.67 -9.91
CA ALA A 110 -14.70 4.13 -11.29
C ALA A 110 -14.37 5.62 -11.37
N GLU A 111 -15.04 6.46 -10.58
CA GLU A 111 -14.88 7.92 -10.64
C GLU A 111 -13.52 8.43 -10.14
N ASN A 112 -12.90 7.77 -9.15
CA ASN A 112 -11.76 8.32 -8.41
C ASN A 112 -10.46 7.51 -8.54
N GLU A 113 -10.52 6.20 -8.78
CA GLU A 113 -9.34 5.32 -8.81
C GLU A 113 -9.08 4.77 -10.22
N GLU A 114 -10.07 4.18 -10.88
CA GLU A 114 -9.95 3.66 -12.25
C GLU A 114 -9.75 4.78 -13.28
N ASN A 115 -10.43 5.91 -13.07
CA ASN A 115 -10.37 7.05 -13.97
C ASN A 115 -9.17 7.99 -13.72
N ASP A 116 -8.25 7.64 -12.81
CA ASP A 116 -7.06 8.46 -12.61
C ASP A 116 -6.30 8.58 -13.94
N PRO A 117 -5.93 9.81 -14.37
CA PRO A 117 -5.15 10.02 -15.59
C PRO A 117 -3.87 9.17 -15.65
N ALA A 118 -3.32 8.80 -14.49
CA ALA A 118 -2.18 7.90 -14.37
C ALA A 118 -2.45 6.48 -14.93
N PHE A 119 -3.71 6.01 -14.93
CA PHE A 119 -4.10 4.70 -15.46
C PHE A 119 -4.75 4.77 -16.85
N LYS A 120 -5.32 5.93 -17.22
CA LYS A 120 -6.02 6.12 -18.51
C LYS A 120 -5.11 6.43 -19.68
N ASP A 121 -4.00 7.09 -19.44
CA ASP A 121 -3.03 7.33 -20.50
C ASP A 121 -2.29 6.02 -20.80
N GLY A 122 -2.83 5.22 -21.72
CA GLY A 122 -2.26 3.92 -22.13
C GLY A 122 -0.84 3.99 -22.71
N ARG A 123 -0.22 5.17 -22.75
CA ARG A 123 1.18 5.39 -23.05
C ARG A 123 2.08 5.32 -21.82
N LYS A 124 1.52 5.33 -20.60
CA LYS A 124 2.29 5.28 -19.36
C LYS A 124 2.45 3.86 -18.86
N ILE A 125 3.68 3.50 -18.49
CA ILE A 125 3.95 2.21 -17.86
C ILE A 125 3.73 2.34 -16.36
N LEU A 126 2.81 1.52 -15.83
CA LEU A 126 2.56 1.41 -14.39
C LEU A 126 3.53 0.42 -13.76
N GLU A 127 4.38 0.90 -12.85
CA GLU A 127 5.23 0.07 -12.01
C GLU A 127 4.71 0.07 -10.57
N THR A 128 4.34 -1.11 -10.05
CA THR A 128 3.73 -1.23 -8.72
C THR A 128 4.69 -1.86 -7.71
N CYS A 129 4.86 -1.21 -6.56
CA CYS A 129 5.55 -1.72 -5.38
C CYS A 129 4.51 -2.08 -4.31
N GLY A 130 4.29 -3.37 -4.06
CA GLY A 130 3.27 -3.87 -3.14
C GLY A 130 3.82 -4.16 -1.74
N PHE A 131 3.10 -3.71 -0.71
CA PHE A 131 3.46 -3.90 0.69
C PHE A 131 2.32 -4.56 1.49
N THR A 132 2.66 -5.62 2.21
CA THR A 132 1.78 -6.26 3.21
C THR A 132 2.54 -6.30 4.52
N SER A 133 2.05 -5.60 5.54
CA SER A 133 2.74 -5.51 6.83
C SER A 133 2.29 -6.60 7.79
N TRP A 134 3.24 -7.43 8.23
CA TRP A 134 3.03 -8.44 9.27
C TRP A 134 3.45 -7.93 10.66
N TYR A 135 3.79 -6.64 10.77
CA TYR A 135 4.38 -6.02 11.95
C TYR A 135 3.55 -6.17 13.24
N ARG A 136 2.22 -6.29 13.12
CA ARG A 136 1.29 -6.42 14.26
C ARG A 136 0.78 -7.85 14.48
N LEU A 137 1.26 -8.82 13.69
CA LEU A 137 0.89 -10.22 13.92
C LEU A 137 1.70 -10.78 15.09
N PRO A 138 1.08 -11.48 16.05
CA PRO A 138 1.73 -11.98 17.25
C PRO A 138 2.56 -13.24 16.99
N ALA A 139 3.22 -13.35 15.83
CA ALA A 139 3.92 -14.58 15.42
C ALA A 139 5.08 -14.93 16.36
N TYR A 140 5.78 -13.93 16.89
CA TYR A 140 6.84 -14.11 17.89
C TYR A 140 6.32 -14.31 19.32
N GLU A 141 5.01 -14.20 19.56
CA GLU A 141 4.38 -14.38 20.88
C GLU A 141 3.83 -15.79 21.09
N VAL A 142 3.83 -16.64 20.05
CA VAL A 142 3.28 -18.00 20.11
C VAL A 142 4.16 -18.90 20.98
N ASP A 143 3.60 -19.42 22.07
CA ASP A 143 4.26 -20.37 22.96
C ASP A 143 3.39 -21.61 23.17
N TYR A 144 3.92 -22.79 22.83
CA TYR A 144 3.25 -24.08 23.01
C TYR A 144 3.67 -24.81 24.30
N GLY A 145 4.42 -24.15 25.18
CA GLY A 145 4.93 -24.71 26.45
C GLY A 145 6.43 -24.97 26.48
N TRP A 146 7.15 -24.63 25.41
CA TRP A 146 8.60 -24.82 25.25
C TRP A 146 9.34 -23.53 24.91
N GLY A 147 8.68 -22.38 25.03
CA GLY A 147 9.24 -21.05 24.75
C GLY A 147 8.80 -20.48 23.40
N LYS A 148 9.08 -19.19 23.22
CA LYS A 148 8.73 -18.39 22.05
C LYS A 148 9.67 -18.62 20.86
N PRO A 149 9.26 -18.33 19.62
CA PRO A 149 10.10 -18.52 18.44
C PRO A 149 11.29 -17.57 18.44
N VAL A 150 12.48 -18.09 18.12
CA VAL A 150 13.68 -17.26 17.88
C VAL A 150 13.64 -16.63 16.48
N TRP A 151 12.93 -17.25 15.53
CA TRP A 151 12.86 -16.83 14.14
C TRP A 151 11.49 -17.13 13.53
N VAL A 152 10.94 -16.17 12.80
CA VAL A 152 9.72 -16.31 11.98
C VAL A 152 10.03 -15.85 10.56
N SER A 153 9.67 -16.67 9.58
CA SER A 153 9.82 -16.35 8.16
C SER A 153 8.59 -16.77 7.35
N ILE A 154 8.48 -16.20 6.16
CA ILE A 154 7.51 -16.59 5.14
C ILE A 154 8.22 -17.32 4.00
N ILE A 155 7.52 -18.23 3.34
CA ILE A 155 7.95 -18.71 2.03
C ILE A 155 7.74 -17.60 1.00
N GLY A 156 8.66 -17.46 0.05
CA GLY A 156 8.55 -16.45 -1.01
C GLY A 156 7.30 -16.70 -1.86
N VAL A 157 6.63 -15.62 -2.28
CA VAL A 157 5.54 -15.71 -3.26
C VAL A 157 6.17 -15.97 -4.63
N PRO A 158 5.93 -17.14 -5.26
CA PRO A 158 6.51 -17.44 -6.55
C PRO A 158 6.00 -16.43 -7.58
N HIS A 159 6.92 -15.73 -8.24
CA HIS A 159 6.61 -14.97 -9.44
C HIS A 159 6.73 -15.94 -10.62
N LYS A 160 5.62 -16.13 -11.35
CA LYS A 160 5.70 -16.74 -12.68
C LYS A 160 6.45 -15.75 -13.57
N ILE A 161 7.65 -16.17 -14.01
CA ILE A 161 8.41 -15.52 -15.08
C ILE A 161 7.70 -15.77 -16.39
#